data_AF-A0A959I523-F1
#
_entry.id   AF-A0A959I523-F1
#
_cell.length_a   1.000
_cell.length_b   1.000
_cell.length_c   1.000
_cell.angle_alpha   90.00
_cell.angle_beta   90.00
_cell.angle_gamma   90.00
#
_symmetry.space_group_name_H-M   'P 1'
#
loop_
_entity.id
_entity.type
_entity.pdbx_description
1 polymer ?
#
loop_
_entity_poly.entity_id
_entity_poly.type
_entity_poly.pdbx_seq_one_letter_code
_entity_poly.pdbx_strand_id
1 'polypeptide(L)'
;MLVFLSPANGQPDTLDDGTAAFKQAEQAVILLRNEGGLIPLQGLDTLRVAYLGIGSPLSDSFYPTLQKYMPIAKLDMPLVRSKDEAEAWLQGLEAQYNLLVVEVMDYTISGHLPASYGQGRLLEAIGGYQRAIVVIHGDGTIFQAVPALLPARRLIIAPNRLEYAPSVAAQIIFGGLGAKAKMAAPLRGTTFHQGDGLSSEGELRLRYTPPAYAGMNAQLLEDSIQAIVEEGIRAGAFPGAQVLVAKDGNVVYHRAFGYHTYDSLQAVSTTDIYDLASVSKVTSSLPALMRLHGQGKFELDAPLKQYFPQLGHSNKEGLTYRSMLAHNARLRPWIPYWKGTLRGNARYPWRKGWDNERINDYRFRWCTFKTDSSARFPIYVTDQLWLHRNYKKQIYKAIRKSPLNEEPGYVYSGLLFYLLPEIVEGLTGEEYERYLKETFYHPLGAYTLTYNPLR
;
A
#
# COMPACT_ATOMS: atom_id res chain seq x y z
N MET A 1 -8.37 27.64 11.69
CA MET A 1 -9.27 27.61 12.86
C MET A 1 -8.96 26.33 13.63
N LEU A 2 -8.22 26.43 14.74
CA LEU A 2 -7.90 25.29 15.60
C LEU A 2 -9.10 25.07 16.52
N VAL A 3 -9.89 24.04 16.25
CA VAL A 3 -10.99 23.64 17.14
C VAL A 3 -10.38 22.74 18.23
N PHE A 4 -10.20 23.30 19.41
CA PHE A 4 -9.94 22.50 20.61
C PHE A 4 -11.26 21.86 21.05
N LEU A 5 -11.38 20.54 20.87
CA LEU A 5 -12.49 19.78 21.46
C LEU A 5 -12.19 19.57 22.94
N SER A 6 -12.99 20.21 23.79
CA SER A 6 -13.03 19.97 25.24
C SER A 6 -13.67 18.60 25.51
N PRO A 7 -13.27 17.85 26.56
CA PRO A 7 -13.88 16.57 26.87
C PRO A 7 -15.28 16.81 27.48
N ALA A 8 -16.33 16.57 26.69
CA ALA A 8 -17.68 16.51 27.20
C ALA A 8 -17.87 15.14 27.90
N ASN A 9 -18.07 15.19 29.22
CA ASN A 9 -18.63 14.08 29.98
C ASN A 9 -20.04 13.78 29.45
N GLY A 10 -20.22 12.65 28.78
CA GLY A 10 -21.49 12.13 28.30
C GLY A 10 -21.56 10.62 28.50
N GLN A 11 -22.69 10.15 29.02
CA GLN A 11 -23.00 8.75 29.34
C GLN A 11 -22.88 7.80 28.13
N PRO A 12 -22.70 6.49 28.36
CA PRO A 12 -22.43 5.52 27.30
C PRO A 12 -23.71 5.14 26.57
N ASP A 13 -24.10 5.93 25.56
CA ASP A 13 -25.13 5.52 24.62
C ASP A 13 -24.51 4.63 23.51
N THR A 14 -24.89 3.36 23.56
CA THR A 14 -24.90 2.36 22.45
C THR A 14 -23.59 2.10 21.68
N LEU A 15 -22.45 2.03 22.36
CA LEU A 15 -21.13 1.80 21.75
C LEU A 15 -20.73 0.33 21.48
N ASP A 16 -21.60 -0.65 21.75
CA ASP A 16 -21.13 -2.00 22.08
C ASP A 16 -21.39 -3.12 21.05
N ASP A 17 -22.22 -2.91 20.01
CA ASP A 17 -22.59 -4.02 19.10
C ASP A 17 -21.42 -4.51 18.23
N GLY A 18 -20.73 -3.59 17.54
CA GLY A 18 -19.59 -3.93 16.67
C GLY A 18 -18.38 -4.43 17.45
N THR A 19 -18.11 -3.88 18.64
CA THR A 19 -16.95 -4.29 19.46
C THR A 19 -17.13 -5.68 20.04
N ALA A 20 -18.29 -5.98 20.61
CA ALA A 20 -18.59 -7.30 21.15
C ALA A 20 -18.58 -8.36 20.05
N ALA A 21 -19.22 -8.07 18.90
CA ALA A 21 -19.23 -8.97 17.74
C ALA A 21 -17.81 -9.22 17.19
N PHE A 22 -16.95 -8.19 17.12
CA PHE A 22 -15.57 -8.34 16.66
C PHE A 22 -14.74 -9.20 17.64
N LYS A 23 -14.84 -8.93 18.94
CA LYS A 23 -14.17 -9.73 19.98
C LYS A 23 -14.65 -11.19 19.99
N GLN A 24 -15.95 -11.41 19.77
CA GLN A 24 -16.50 -12.76 19.64
C GLN A 24 -15.90 -13.48 18.44
N ALA A 25 -15.77 -12.82 17.29
CA ALA A 25 -15.13 -13.38 16.12
C ALA A 25 -13.64 -13.71 16.36
N GLU A 26 -12.87 -12.84 17.02
CA GLU A 26 -11.48 -13.13 17.41
C GLU A 26 -11.34 -14.39 18.25
N GLN A 27 -12.29 -14.62 19.16
CA GLN A 27 -12.31 -15.78 20.05
C GLN A 27 -12.88 -17.05 19.39
N ALA A 28 -13.41 -16.94 18.17
CA ALA A 28 -14.11 -18.00 17.47
C ALA A 28 -13.41 -18.49 16.19
N VAL A 29 -12.49 -17.71 15.60
CA VAL A 29 -11.71 -18.15 14.43
C VAL A 29 -10.53 -19.01 14.87
N ILE A 30 -10.52 -20.28 14.43
CA ILE A 30 -9.61 -21.31 14.91
C ILE A 30 -8.61 -21.67 13.82
N LEU A 31 -7.32 -21.56 14.12
CA LEU A 31 -6.24 -22.10 13.29
C LEU A 31 -6.02 -23.58 13.65
N LEU A 32 -6.52 -24.52 12.86
CA LEU A 32 -6.41 -25.95 13.16
C LEU A 32 -5.06 -26.54 12.77
N ARG A 33 -4.47 -26.06 11.68
CA ARG A 33 -3.15 -26.51 11.19
C ARG A 33 -2.35 -25.37 10.63
N ASN A 34 -1.04 -25.43 10.82
CA ASN A 34 -0.09 -24.44 10.33
C ASN A 34 1.27 -25.09 10.04
N GLU A 35 1.29 -26.10 9.17
CA GLU A 35 2.53 -26.82 8.85
C GLU A 35 3.57 -25.88 8.21
N GLY A 36 4.80 -25.96 8.72
CA GLY A 36 5.90 -25.06 8.34
C GLY A 36 5.82 -23.66 8.95
N GLY A 37 4.85 -23.38 9.84
CA GLY A 37 4.76 -22.08 10.52
C GLY A 37 4.50 -20.89 9.59
N LEU A 38 3.80 -21.12 8.47
CA LEU A 38 3.61 -20.12 7.42
C LEU A 38 2.69 -18.97 7.84
N ILE A 39 1.74 -19.22 8.75
CA ILE A 39 0.83 -18.21 9.30
C ILE A 39 1.39 -17.69 10.63
N PRO A 40 1.54 -16.36 10.84
CA PRO A 40 1.23 -15.29 9.89
C PRO A 40 2.25 -15.17 8.74
N LEU A 41 1.77 -14.77 7.57
CA LEU A 41 2.59 -14.58 6.37
C LEU A 41 3.64 -13.48 6.58
N GLN A 42 4.88 -13.79 6.20
CA GLN A 42 6.03 -12.89 6.21
C GLN A 42 6.69 -12.85 4.83
N GLY A 43 7.65 -11.93 4.62
CA GLY A 43 8.35 -11.80 3.35
C GLY A 43 7.42 -11.42 2.20
N LEU A 44 6.54 -10.43 2.41
CA LEU A 44 5.51 -10.02 1.44
C LEU A 44 6.11 -9.79 0.06
N ASP A 45 7.28 -9.15 -0.01
CA ASP A 45 8.08 -8.89 -1.22
C ASP A 45 8.37 -10.12 -2.07
N THR A 46 8.39 -11.32 -1.47
CA THR A 46 8.61 -12.59 -2.17
C THR A 46 7.31 -13.34 -2.49
N LEU A 47 6.20 -12.98 -1.85
CA LEU A 47 4.91 -13.64 -2.02
C LEU A 47 4.22 -13.19 -3.31
N ARG A 48 3.63 -14.16 -4.01
CA ARG A 48 2.75 -13.95 -5.16
C ARG A 48 1.51 -14.79 -4.90
N VAL A 49 0.47 -14.15 -4.39
CA VAL A 49 -0.68 -14.86 -3.83
C VAL A 49 -1.85 -14.85 -4.81
N ALA A 50 -2.43 -16.02 -5.00
CA ALA A 50 -3.72 -16.18 -5.67
C ALA A 50 -4.81 -16.52 -4.66
N TYR A 51 -6.04 -16.16 -4.97
CA TYR A 51 -7.23 -16.45 -4.20
C TYR A 51 -8.24 -17.23 -5.05
N LEU A 52 -8.82 -18.29 -4.48
CA LEU A 52 -9.89 -19.06 -5.10
C LEU A 52 -11.04 -19.20 -4.09
N GLY A 53 -12.24 -18.77 -4.49
CA GLY A 53 -13.46 -18.95 -3.68
C GLY A 53 -14.25 -20.17 -4.14
N ILE A 54 -14.74 -20.97 -3.19
CA ILE A 54 -15.52 -22.17 -3.42
C ILE A 54 -16.79 -22.16 -2.56
N GLY A 55 -17.93 -22.41 -3.19
CA GLY A 55 -19.25 -22.28 -2.56
C GLY A 55 -19.75 -20.84 -2.67
N SER A 56 -20.96 -20.67 -3.21
CA SER A 56 -21.56 -19.35 -3.44
C SER A 56 -22.83 -19.19 -2.59
N PRO A 57 -23.12 -18.03 -1.99
CA PRO A 57 -22.32 -16.80 -2.03
C PRO A 57 -21.05 -16.91 -1.16
N LEU A 58 -19.99 -16.21 -1.57
CA LEU A 58 -18.73 -16.08 -0.82
C LEU A 58 -18.86 -14.96 0.22
N SER A 59 -17.90 -14.86 1.15
CA SER A 59 -17.83 -13.74 2.08
C SER A 59 -17.56 -12.42 1.36
N ASP A 60 -18.34 -11.39 1.70
CA ASP A 60 -18.12 -10.03 1.23
C ASP A 60 -16.92 -9.34 1.92
N SER A 61 -16.37 -9.91 3.00
CA SER A 61 -15.30 -9.28 3.80
C SER A 61 -13.97 -10.02 3.78
N PHE A 62 -13.93 -11.32 3.47
CA PHE A 62 -12.68 -12.09 3.47
C PHE A 62 -11.68 -11.60 2.41
N TYR A 63 -12.02 -11.75 1.12
CA TYR A 63 -11.13 -11.36 0.02
C TYR A 63 -10.74 -9.88 0.06
N PRO A 64 -11.68 -8.92 0.25
CA PRO A 64 -11.30 -7.52 0.39
C PRO A 64 -10.36 -7.26 1.57
N THR A 65 -10.48 -7.99 2.68
CA THR A 65 -9.55 -7.83 3.81
C THR A 65 -8.16 -8.38 3.49
N LEU A 66 -8.05 -9.49 2.73
CA LEU A 66 -6.75 -9.97 2.27
C LEU A 66 -6.05 -8.91 1.38
N GLN A 67 -6.81 -8.25 0.50
CA GLN A 67 -6.29 -7.20 -0.40
C GLN A 67 -5.77 -5.95 0.33
N LYS A 68 -6.13 -5.76 1.62
CA LYS A 68 -5.60 -4.66 2.44
C LYS A 68 -4.12 -4.85 2.81
N TYR A 69 -3.58 -6.06 2.68
CA TYR A 69 -2.19 -6.37 3.07
C TYR A 69 -1.25 -6.50 1.87
N MET A 70 -1.74 -7.00 0.74
CA MET A 70 -0.97 -7.08 -0.51
C MET A 70 -1.90 -7.31 -1.72
N PRO A 71 -1.43 -7.07 -2.95
CA PRO A 71 -2.14 -7.49 -4.16
C PRO A 71 -2.33 -9.01 -4.18
N ILE A 72 -3.56 -9.45 -4.41
CA ILE A 72 -3.92 -10.87 -4.54
C ILE A 72 -4.78 -11.06 -5.78
N ALA A 73 -4.35 -11.95 -6.66
CA ALA A 73 -5.09 -12.27 -7.88
C ALA A 73 -6.29 -13.18 -7.55
N LYS A 74 -7.50 -12.78 -7.94
CA LYS A 74 -8.68 -13.64 -7.86
C LYS A 74 -8.70 -14.57 -9.07
N LEU A 75 -8.78 -15.87 -8.81
CA LEU A 75 -8.90 -16.90 -9.84
C LEU A 75 -10.36 -17.28 -10.05
N ASP A 76 -10.70 -17.57 -11.30
CA ASP A 76 -11.94 -18.25 -11.63
C ASP A 76 -11.81 -19.75 -11.36
N MET A 77 -12.91 -20.37 -10.93
CA MET A 77 -12.92 -21.81 -10.71
C MET A 77 -12.76 -22.54 -12.06
N PRO A 78 -11.72 -23.38 -12.23
CA PRO A 78 -11.52 -24.11 -13.48
C PRO A 78 -12.55 -25.23 -13.62
N LEU A 79 -12.90 -25.54 -14.87
CA LEU A 79 -13.62 -26.77 -15.18
C LEU A 79 -12.60 -27.91 -15.34
N VAL A 80 -12.57 -28.85 -14.39
CA VAL A 80 -11.67 -30.01 -14.43
C VAL A 80 -12.45 -31.32 -14.56
N ARG A 81 -11.94 -32.26 -15.36
CA ARG A 81 -12.59 -33.55 -15.68
C ARG A 81 -11.94 -34.72 -14.95
N SER A 82 -10.67 -34.59 -14.58
CA SER A 82 -9.91 -35.58 -13.81
C SER A 82 -9.13 -34.93 -12.66
N LYS A 83 -8.59 -35.77 -11.76
CA LYS A 83 -7.68 -35.31 -10.70
C LYS A 83 -6.36 -34.80 -11.30
N ASP A 84 -5.81 -35.51 -12.29
CA ASP A 84 -4.59 -35.11 -12.99
C ASP A 84 -4.72 -33.73 -13.65
N GLU A 85 -5.89 -33.41 -14.21
CA GLU A 85 -6.15 -32.08 -14.78
C GLU A 85 -6.17 -30.99 -13.71
N ALA A 86 -6.73 -31.29 -12.52
CA ALA A 86 -6.71 -30.37 -11.38
C ALA A 86 -5.29 -30.15 -10.83
N GLU A 87 -4.50 -31.22 -10.72
CA GLU A 87 -3.10 -31.14 -10.29
C GLU A 87 -2.24 -30.38 -11.31
N ALA A 88 -2.43 -30.65 -12.60
CA ALA A 88 -1.75 -29.91 -13.68
C ALA A 88 -2.12 -28.42 -13.67
N TRP A 89 -3.39 -28.09 -13.40
CA TRP A 89 -3.82 -26.71 -13.25
C TRP A 89 -3.12 -26.02 -12.06
N LEU A 90 -3.10 -26.67 -10.88
CA LEU A 90 -2.39 -26.15 -9.71
C LEU A 90 -0.89 -25.95 -9.96
N GLN A 91 -0.23 -26.91 -10.63
CA GLN A 91 1.17 -26.81 -11.02
C GLN A 91 1.39 -25.66 -12.01
N GLY A 92 0.47 -25.44 -12.95
CA GLY A 92 0.52 -24.33 -13.89
C GLY A 92 0.46 -22.96 -13.21
N LEU A 93 -0.19 -22.85 -12.05
CA LEU A 93 -0.21 -21.61 -11.28
C LEU A 93 1.16 -21.25 -10.70
N GLU A 94 2.04 -22.23 -10.47
CA GLU A 94 3.32 -22.02 -9.76
C GLU A 94 4.29 -21.06 -10.46
N ALA A 95 4.15 -20.93 -11.78
CA ALA A 95 4.92 -19.98 -12.57
C ALA A 95 4.61 -18.51 -12.17
N GLN A 96 3.36 -18.23 -11.77
CA GLN A 96 2.89 -16.88 -11.45
C GLN A 96 2.73 -16.69 -9.94
N TYR A 97 2.20 -17.69 -9.25
CA TYR A 97 1.83 -17.62 -7.84
C TYR A 97 2.58 -18.66 -7.04
N ASN A 98 2.98 -18.30 -5.83
CA ASN A 98 3.75 -19.17 -4.96
C ASN A 98 2.97 -19.53 -3.67
N LEU A 99 1.72 -19.07 -3.56
CA LEU A 99 0.77 -19.36 -2.50
C LEU A 99 -0.66 -19.23 -3.02
N LEU A 100 -1.51 -20.19 -2.69
CA LEU A 100 -2.95 -20.18 -2.96
C LEU A 100 -3.72 -20.04 -1.65
N VAL A 101 -4.59 -19.03 -1.55
CA VAL A 101 -5.57 -18.90 -0.46
C VAL A 101 -6.92 -19.38 -0.98
N VAL A 102 -7.49 -20.41 -0.35
CA VAL A 102 -8.76 -21.01 -0.76
C VAL A 102 -9.81 -20.71 0.30
N GLU A 103 -10.83 -19.95 -0.10
CA GLU A 103 -12.03 -19.76 0.71
C GLU A 103 -13.04 -20.84 0.36
N VAL A 104 -13.54 -21.55 1.37
CA VAL A 104 -14.54 -22.59 1.20
C VAL A 104 -15.71 -22.28 2.11
N MET A 105 -16.88 -22.05 1.53
CA MET A 105 -18.10 -21.94 2.32
C MET A 105 -18.49 -23.30 2.87
N ASP A 106 -18.98 -23.35 4.10
CA ASP A 106 -19.46 -24.58 4.72
C ASP A 106 -20.98 -24.51 4.85
N TYR A 107 -21.64 -25.00 3.80
CA TYR A 107 -23.08 -25.21 3.80
C TYR A 107 -23.46 -26.37 2.88
N THR A 108 -24.58 -27.00 3.20
CA THR A 108 -25.22 -28.02 2.36
C THR A 108 -26.67 -27.60 2.09
N ILE A 109 -27.23 -28.01 0.95
CA ILE A 109 -28.63 -27.81 0.62
C ILE A 109 -29.31 -29.17 0.75
N SER A 110 -30.22 -29.32 1.72
CA SER A 110 -30.92 -30.58 1.99
C SER A 110 -29.97 -31.78 2.17
N GLY A 111 -28.85 -31.58 2.87
CA GLY A 111 -27.85 -32.62 3.14
C GLY A 111 -26.93 -32.96 1.96
N HIS A 112 -27.04 -32.25 0.83
CA HIS A 112 -26.22 -32.46 -0.36
C HIS A 112 -25.33 -31.25 -0.63
N LEU A 113 -24.17 -31.48 -1.24
CA LEU A 113 -23.31 -30.42 -1.73
C LEU A 113 -24.00 -29.67 -2.89
N PRO A 114 -24.08 -28.33 -2.84
CA PRO A 114 -24.56 -27.54 -3.96
C PRO A 114 -23.75 -27.78 -5.24
N ALA A 115 -24.35 -27.53 -6.41
CA ALA A 115 -23.65 -27.64 -7.69
C ALA A 115 -22.40 -26.75 -7.79
N SER A 116 -22.30 -25.68 -6.99
CA SER A 116 -21.09 -24.84 -6.87
C SER A 116 -19.88 -25.60 -6.31
N TYR A 117 -20.07 -26.78 -5.73
CA TYR A 117 -19.01 -27.70 -5.30
C TYR A 117 -18.75 -28.80 -6.33
N GLY A 118 -19.31 -28.68 -7.55
CA GLY A 118 -19.28 -29.68 -8.63
C GLY A 118 -17.90 -30.09 -9.14
N GLN A 119 -16.82 -29.65 -8.48
CA GLN A 119 -15.43 -30.00 -8.74
C GLN A 119 -14.80 -30.72 -7.54
N GLY A 120 -15.42 -31.80 -7.05
CA GLY A 120 -14.86 -32.60 -5.94
C GLY A 120 -13.40 -33.05 -6.17
N ARG A 121 -13.01 -33.26 -7.44
CA ARG A 121 -11.63 -33.59 -7.83
C ARG A 121 -10.65 -32.43 -7.60
N LEU A 122 -11.10 -31.19 -7.83
CA LEU A 122 -10.31 -29.98 -7.53
C LEU A 122 -10.11 -29.84 -6.02
N LEU A 123 -11.16 -30.11 -5.22
CA LEU A 123 -11.08 -30.07 -3.76
C LEU A 123 -10.07 -31.09 -3.22
N GLU A 124 -10.02 -32.28 -3.81
CA GLU A 124 -9.01 -33.29 -3.48
C GLU A 124 -7.60 -32.85 -3.83
N ALA A 125 -7.39 -32.30 -5.03
CA ALA A 125 -6.10 -31.76 -5.43
C ALA A 125 -5.64 -30.60 -4.52
N ILE A 126 -6.56 -29.70 -4.14
CA ILE A 126 -6.30 -28.59 -3.20
C ILE A 126 -5.92 -29.11 -1.81
N GLY A 127 -6.60 -30.14 -1.29
CA GLY A 127 -6.29 -30.70 0.02
C GLY A 127 -4.87 -31.26 0.12
N GLY A 128 -4.34 -31.78 -0.97
CA GLY A 128 -2.94 -32.22 -1.09
C GLY A 128 -1.95 -31.12 -1.46
N TYR A 129 -2.43 -29.91 -1.82
CA TYR A 129 -1.57 -28.88 -2.36
C TYR A 129 -0.71 -28.22 -1.29
N GLN A 130 0.60 -28.37 -1.47
CA GLN A 130 1.63 -27.95 -0.52
C GLN A 130 1.67 -26.46 -0.23
N ARG A 131 1.10 -25.66 -1.13
CA ARG A 131 1.17 -24.20 -1.13
C ARG A 131 -0.22 -23.59 -0.94
N ALA A 132 -1.14 -24.31 -0.30
CA ALA A 132 -2.48 -23.81 0.02
C ALA A 132 -2.62 -23.37 1.48
N ILE A 133 -3.39 -22.32 1.70
CA ILE A 133 -4.08 -22.00 2.96
C ILE A 133 -5.58 -22.18 2.70
N VAL A 134 -6.22 -23.08 3.43
CA VAL A 134 -7.65 -23.34 3.30
C VAL A 134 -8.39 -22.68 4.47
N VAL A 135 -9.38 -21.85 4.17
CA VAL A 135 -10.25 -21.21 5.15
C VAL A 135 -11.67 -21.73 4.94
N ILE A 136 -12.20 -22.41 5.95
CA ILE A 136 -13.58 -22.91 5.96
C ILE A 136 -14.47 -21.88 6.67
N HIS A 137 -15.43 -21.31 5.95
CA HIS A 137 -16.44 -20.43 6.53
C HIS A 137 -17.68 -21.20 7.00
N GLY A 138 -17.66 -21.61 8.27
CA GLY A 138 -18.72 -22.32 8.97
C GLY A 138 -18.19 -23.08 10.18
N ASP A 139 -18.78 -24.23 10.50
CA ASP A 139 -18.47 -25.01 11.70
C ASP A 139 -17.59 -26.24 11.42
N GLY A 140 -17.18 -26.43 10.16
CA GLY A 140 -16.39 -27.55 9.67
C GLY A 140 -17.22 -28.77 9.27
N THR A 141 -18.55 -28.71 9.28
CA THR A 141 -19.41 -29.84 8.89
C THR A 141 -19.20 -30.26 7.43
N ILE A 142 -18.72 -29.34 6.57
CA ILE A 142 -18.34 -29.62 5.18
C ILE A 142 -17.37 -30.80 5.05
N PHE A 143 -16.53 -31.11 6.04
CA PHE A 143 -15.59 -32.24 5.94
C PHE A 143 -16.28 -33.61 5.88
N GLN A 144 -17.53 -33.72 6.33
CA GLN A 144 -18.29 -34.96 6.18
C GLN A 144 -18.65 -35.21 4.71
N ALA A 145 -18.88 -34.14 3.95
CA ALA A 145 -19.20 -34.20 2.53
C ALA A 145 -17.94 -34.08 1.63
N VAL A 146 -16.91 -33.37 2.11
CA VAL A 146 -15.64 -33.12 1.43
C VAL A 146 -14.47 -33.47 2.36
N PRO A 147 -14.26 -34.74 2.71
CA PRO A 147 -13.13 -35.16 3.54
C PRO A 147 -11.78 -34.87 2.87
N ALA A 148 -11.79 -34.65 1.56
CA ALA A 148 -10.60 -34.39 0.75
C ALA A 148 -9.87 -33.09 1.10
N LEU A 149 -10.52 -32.13 1.78
CA LEU A 149 -9.87 -30.92 2.30
C LEU A 149 -9.20 -31.12 3.66
N LEU A 150 -9.52 -32.19 4.39
CA LEU A 150 -8.92 -32.47 5.69
C LEU A 150 -7.41 -32.55 5.67
N PRO A 151 -6.71 -33.06 4.64
CA PRO A 151 -5.25 -33.10 4.60
C PRO A 151 -4.57 -31.73 4.45
N ALA A 152 -5.32 -30.64 4.24
CA ALA A 152 -4.74 -29.30 4.05
C ALA A 152 -3.73 -28.95 5.15
N ARG A 153 -2.55 -28.48 4.73
CA ARG A 153 -1.41 -28.21 5.61
C ARG A 153 -1.57 -26.95 6.46
N ARG A 154 -2.35 -25.99 5.96
CA ARG A 154 -2.80 -24.82 6.71
C ARG A 154 -4.30 -24.71 6.61
N LEU A 155 -4.96 -24.77 7.76
CA LEU A 155 -6.41 -24.88 7.84
C LEU A 155 -6.94 -23.94 8.93
N ILE A 156 -7.84 -23.05 8.54
CA ILE A 156 -8.57 -22.15 9.43
C ILE A 156 -10.05 -22.47 9.36
N ILE A 157 -10.74 -22.50 10.51
CA ILE A 157 -12.20 -22.50 10.61
C ILE A 157 -12.64 -21.12 11.09
N ALA A 158 -13.54 -20.49 10.34
CA ALA A 158 -14.08 -19.17 10.63
C ALA A 158 -15.60 -19.22 10.60
N PRO A 159 -16.29 -19.15 11.75
CA PRO A 159 -17.74 -19.33 11.80
C PRO A 159 -18.52 -18.33 10.93
N ASN A 160 -19.33 -18.84 10.00
CA ASN A 160 -20.12 -18.02 9.07
C ASN A 160 -21.30 -17.27 9.72
N ARG A 161 -21.64 -17.58 10.98
CA ARG A 161 -22.68 -16.89 11.76
C ARG A 161 -22.19 -15.59 12.40
N LEU A 162 -20.88 -15.34 12.39
CA LEU A 162 -20.26 -14.16 12.98
C LEU A 162 -19.80 -13.22 11.87
N GLU A 163 -20.34 -12.00 11.86
CA GLU A 163 -20.09 -10.97 10.84
C GLU A 163 -18.59 -10.76 10.57
N TYR A 164 -17.79 -10.66 11.63
CA TYR A 164 -16.37 -10.33 11.52
C TYR A 164 -15.45 -11.54 11.32
N ALA A 165 -15.94 -12.78 11.48
CA ALA A 165 -15.09 -13.97 11.41
C ALA A 165 -14.31 -14.10 10.08
N PRO A 166 -14.88 -13.77 8.91
CA PRO A 166 -14.11 -13.78 7.67
C PRO A 166 -12.98 -12.73 7.70
N SER A 167 -13.27 -11.49 8.08
CA SER A 167 -12.23 -10.45 8.20
C SER A 167 -11.13 -10.83 9.21
N VAL A 168 -11.50 -11.45 10.33
CA VAL A 168 -10.55 -11.92 11.36
C VAL A 168 -9.66 -13.03 10.80
N ALA A 169 -10.22 -13.99 10.05
CA ALA A 169 -9.44 -15.04 9.40
C ALA A 169 -8.40 -14.48 8.43
N ALA A 170 -8.78 -13.49 7.61
CA ALA A 170 -7.85 -12.79 6.72
C ALA A 170 -6.75 -12.05 7.50
N GLN A 171 -7.11 -11.37 8.59
CA GLN A 171 -6.14 -10.69 9.46
C GLN A 171 -5.18 -11.65 10.19
N ILE A 172 -5.64 -12.86 10.55
CA ILE A 172 -4.79 -13.92 11.11
C ILE A 172 -3.77 -14.39 10.08
N ILE A 173 -4.19 -14.61 8.83
CA ILE A 173 -3.28 -14.99 7.74
C ILE A 173 -2.12 -14.00 7.60
N PHE A 174 -2.37 -12.71 7.75
CA PHE A 174 -1.36 -11.65 7.60
C PHE A 174 -0.77 -11.14 8.93
N GLY A 175 -1.13 -11.73 10.07
CA GLY A 175 -0.60 -11.32 11.38
C GLY A 175 -1.02 -9.92 11.84
N GLY A 176 -2.09 -9.37 11.28
CA GLY A 176 -2.78 -8.24 11.91
C GLY A 176 -3.35 -8.69 13.27
N LEU A 177 -4.03 -9.84 13.26
CA LEU A 177 -4.47 -10.54 14.46
C LEU A 177 -3.69 -11.85 14.62
N GLY A 178 -3.61 -12.35 15.86
CA GLY A 178 -3.03 -13.66 16.15
C GLY A 178 -4.13 -14.66 16.48
N ALA A 179 -4.02 -15.90 15.99
CA ALA A 179 -4.94 -16.97 16.35
C ALA A 179 -4.75 -17.35 17.82
N LYS A 180 -5.86 -17.46 18.57
CA LYS A 180 -5.87 -17.90 19.98
C LYS A 180 -7.02 -18.85 20.32
N ALA A 181 -8.03 -18.92 19.47
CA ALA A 181 -9.24 -19.70 19.70
C ALA A 181 -8.96 -21.20 19.75
N LYS A 182 -9.76 -21.91 20.54
CA LYS A 182 -9.74 -23.36 20.67
C LYS A 182 -11.13 -23.91 20.37
N MET A 183 -11.19 -25.13 19.85
CA MET A 183 -12.43 -25.83 19.57
C MET A 183 -13.23 -26.07 20.84
N ALA A 184 -14.49 -25.61 20.87
CA ALA A 184 -15.39 -25.84 21.99
C ALA A 184 -15.94 -27.28 22.04
N ALA A 185 -15.96 -27.97 20.90
CA ALA A 185 -16.45 -29.33 20.74
C ALA A 185 -15.65 -30.06 19.65
N PRO A 186 -15.59 -31.41 19.65
CA PRO A 186 -14.93 -32.17 18.59
C PRO A 186 -15.63 -31.98 17.25
N LEU A 187 -14.85 -32.03 16.16
CA LEU A 187 -15.40 -31.93 14.81
C LEU A 187 -15.73 -33.30 14.26
N ARG A 188 -17.03 -33.57 14.11
CA ARG A 188 -17.54 -34.88 13.69
C ARG A 188 -16.96 -35.29 12.33
N GLY A 189 -16.51 -36.54 12.24
CA GLY A 189 -15.93 -37.10 11.02
C GLY A 189 -14.46 -36.75 10.80
N THR A 190 -13.80 -36.18 11.81
CA THR A 190 -12.39 -35.77 11.74
C THR A 190 -11.63 -36.24 12.98
N THR A 191 -10.31 -36.04 12.99
CA THR A 191 -9.45 -36.30 14.16
C THR A 191 -9.33 -35.09 15.09
N PHE A 192 -10.08 -34.00 14.83
CA PHE A 192 -10.00 -32.79 15.66
C PHE A 192 -10.93 -32.90 16.87
N HIS A 193 -10.37 -32.68 18.06
CA HIS A 193 -11.02 -32.82 19.34
C HIS A 193 -11.33 -31.46 19.98
N GLN A 194 -12.14 -31.49 21.03
CA GLN A 194 -12.30 -30.32 21.90
C GLN A 194 -10.93 -29.87 22.44
N GLY A 195 -10.69 -28.56 22.43
CA GLY A 195 -9.42 -27.97 22.85
C GLY A 195 -8.38 -27.84 21.74
N ASP A 196 -8.61 -28.41 20.56
CA ASP A 196 -7.70 -28.23 19.41
C ASP A 196 -7.73 -26.78 18.89
N GLY A 197 -6.62 -26.35 18.32
CA GLY A 197 -6.41 -24.99 17.83
C GLY A 197 -4.99 -24.53 18.15
N LEU A 198 -4.31 -23.98 17.17
CA LEU A 198 -2.95 -23.48 17.27
C LEU A 198 -2.98 -21.98 17.60
N SER A 199 -1.94 -21.53 18.30
CA SER A 199 -1.68 -20.11 18.47
C SER A 199 -0.80 -19.59 17.34
N SER A 200 -1.01 -18.34 16.93
CA SER A 200 -0.11 -17.63 16.02
C SER A 200 0.20 -16.24 16.56
N GLU A 201 1.33 -15.68 16.12
CA GLU A 201 1.65 -14.28 16.38
C GLU A 201 0.64 -13.36 15.68
N GLY A 202 0.46 -12.18 16.25
CA GLY A 202 -0.35 -11.08 15.72
C GLY A 202 0.34 -9.75 16.00
N GLU A 203 -0.34 -8.64 15.70
CA GLU A 203 0.22 -7.28 15.88
C GLU A 203 1.52 -7.01 15.10
N LEU A 204 1.78 -7.80 14.06
CA LEU A 204 2.90 -7.60 13.14
C LEU A 204 2.59 -6.48 12.13
N ARG A 205 1.30 -6.20 11.91
CA ARG A 205 0.77 -5.23 10.94
C ARG A 205 -0.45 -4.53 11.52
N LEU A 206 -0.88 -3.46 10.84
CA LEU A 206 -2.13 -2.79 11.18
C LEU A 206 -3.31 -3.77 11.13
N ARG A 207 -4.16 -3.68 12.16
CA ARG A 207 -5.45 -4.35 12.27
C ARG A 207 -6.53 -3.51 11.62
N TYR A 208 -7.63 -4.14 11.25
CA TYR A 208 -8.83 -3.48 10.75
C TYR A 208 -9.98 -3.84 11.69
N THR A 209 -10.42 -2.87 12.48
CA THR A 209 -11.37 -3.09 13.58
C THR A 209 -12.47 -2.04 13.54
N PRO A 210 -13.62 -2.29 14.17
CA PRO A 210 -14.59 -1.23 14.49
C PRO A 210 -13.92 -0.13 15.35
N PRO A 211 -14.34 1.15 15.22
CA PRO A 211 -13.81 2.25 16.04
C PRO A 211 -13.86 2.02 17.55
N ALA A 212 -14.96 1.45 18.03
CA ALA A 212 -15.18 1.22 19.45
C ALA A 212 -14.22 0.16 20.03
N TYR A 213 -13.64 -0.73 19.19
CA TYR A 213 -12.56 -1.63 19.60
C TYR A 213 -11.30 -0.86 20.04
N ALA A 214 -11.01 0.27 19.38
CA ALA A 214 -9.92 1.16 19.76
C ALA A 214 -10.36 2.24 20.78
N GLY A 215 -11.51 2.07 21.43
CA GLY A 215 -12.06 3.05 22.37
C GLY A 215 -12.43 4.39 21.71
N MET A 216 -12.87 4.36 20.44
CA MET A 216 -13.35 5.54 19.73
C MET A 216 -14.86 5.44 19.49
N ASN A 217 -15.59 6.54 19.64
CA ASN A 217 -17.01 6.57 19.32
C ASN A 217 -17.20 6.55 17.79
N ALA A 218 -17.82 5.49 17.27
CA ALA A 218 -17.96 5.27 15.84
C ALA A 218 -18.82 6.35 15.16
N GLN A 219 -19.97 6.68 15.76
CA GLN A 219 -20.89 7.69 15.23
C GLN A 219 -20.25 9.08 15.23
N LEU A 220 -19.64 9.49 16.34
CA LEU A 220 -18.94 10.76 16.43
C LEU A 220 -17.79 10.86 15.41
N LEU A 221 -17.05 9.77 15.22
CA LEU A 221 -15.95 9.71 14.25
C LEU A 221 -16.45 9.90 12.82
N GLU A 222 -17.50 9.16 12.43
CA GLU A 222 -18.14 9.29 11.13
C GLU A 222 -18.70 10.70 10.93
N ASP A 223 -19.59 11.16 11.80
CA ASP A 223 -20.29 12.44 11.65
C ASP A 223 -19.31 13.62 11.59
N SER A 224 -18.28 13.61 12.44
CA SER A 224 -17.30 14.71 12.49
C SER A 224 -16.42 14.75 11.24
N ILE A 225 -15.94 13.60 10.77
CA ILE A 225 -15.11 13.53 9.55
C ILE A 225 -15.96 13.89 8.33
N GLN A 226 -17.14 13.28 8.20
CA GLN A 226 -18.07 13.53 7.10
C GLN A 226 -18.41 15.02 7.01
N ALA A 227 -18.80 15.65 8.13
CA ALA A 227 -19.14 17.07 8.14
C ALA A 227 -17.99 17.97 7.64
N ILE A 228 -16.75 17.71 8.06
CA ILE A 228 -15.57 18.49 7.64
C ILE A 228 -15.26 18.28 6.16
N VAL A 229 -15.26 17.02 5.71
CA VAL A 229 -14.90 16.68 4.33
C VAL A 229 -15.97 17.18 3.35
N GLU A 230 -17.24 16.97 3.66
CA GLU A 230 -18.35 17.42 2.82
C GLU A 230 -18.48 18.95 2.76
N GLU A 231 -18.16 19.66 3.84
CA GLU A 231 -18.06 21.13 3.78
C GLU A 231 -16.91 21.56 2.87
N GLY A 232 -15.74 20.91 2.94
CA GLY A 232 -14.63 21.17 2.02
C GLY A 232 -14.99 20.95 0.56
N ILE A 233 -15.75 19.89 0.27
CA ILE A 233 -16.27 19.61 -1.08
C ILE A 233 -17.27 20.69 -1.52
N ARG A 234 -18.25 21.01 -0.67
CA ARG A 234 -19.29 22.01 -0.94
C ARG A 234 -18.71 23.41 -1.17
N ALA A 235 -17.67 23.77 -0.42
CA ALA A 235 -16.97 25.05 -0.55
C ALA A 235 -16.00 25.09 -1.74
N GLY A 236 -15.83 23.99 -2.48
CA GLY A 236 -14.93 23.91 -3.64
C GLY A 236 -13.44 23.91 -3.28
N ALA A 237 -13.08 23.47 -2.07
CA ALA A 237 -11.68 23.32 -1.67
C ALA A 237 -11.01 22.13 -2.38
N PHE A 238 -11.76 21.06 -2.62
CA PHE A 238 -11.36 19.87 -3.37
C PHE A 238 -12.62 19.13 -3.88
N PRO A 239 -12.57 18.41 -5.02
CA PRO A 239 -13.74 17.70 -5.57
C PRO A 239 -14.08 16.40 -4.83
N GLY A 240 -13.11 15.83 -4.11
CA GLY A 240 -13.22 14.58 -3.38
C GLY A 240 -12.01 14.33 -2.50
N ALA A 241 -12.11 13.36 -1.61
CA ALA A 241 -11.08 13.03 -0.64
C ALA A 241 -11.14 11.57 -0.19
N GLN A 242 -10.02 11.08 0.32
CA GLN A 242 -9.92 9.82 1.06
C GLN A 242 -9.39 10.11 2.47
N VAL A 243 -10.01 9.51 3.48
CA VAL A 243 -9.59 9.66 4.89
C VAL A 243 -9.36 8.29 5.50
N LEU A 244 -8.19 8.09 6.08
CA LEU A 244 -7.82 6.91 6.86
C LEU A 244 -7.41 7.34 8.27
N VAL A 245 -7.98 6.68 9.29
CA VAL A 245 -7.61 6.89 10.70
C VAL A 245 -7.16 5.57 11.30
N ALA A 246 -5.97 5.59 11.91
CA ALA A 246 -5.44 4.49 12.68
C ALA A 246 -5.10 4.93 14.11
N LYS A 247 -5.48 4.11 15.10
CA LYS A 247 -5.20 4.32 16.53
C LYS A 247 -4.73 3.01 17.16
N ASP A 248 -3.59 3.04 17.87
CA ASP A 248 -3.03 1.88 18.59
C ASP A 248 -2.88 0.62 17.70
N GLY A 249 -2.43 0.84 16.46
CA GLY A 249 -2.28 -0.23 15.46
C GLY A 249 -3.58 -0.69 14.80
N ASN A 250 -4.73 -0.06 15.09
CA ASN A 250 -6.03 -0.38 14.50
C ASN A 250 -6.45 0.69 13.50
N VAL A 251 -6.61 0.33 12.23
CA VAL A 251 -7.35 1.12 11.25
C VAL A 251 -8.84 1.01 11.59
N VAL A 252 -9.40 2.13 12.02
CA VAL A 252 -10.78 2.24 12.50
C VAL A 252 -11.69 2.97 11.52
N TYR A 253 -11.10 3.68 10.56
CA TYR A 253 -11.83 4.47 9.58
C TYR A 253 -11.05 4.46 8.27
N HIS A 254 -11.72 4.15 7.15
CA HIS A 254 -11.14 4.26 5.81
C HIS A 254 -12.26 4.50 4.80
N ARG A 255 -12.48 5.76 4.44
CA ARG A 255 -13.61 6.19 3.61
C ARG A 255 -13.17 7.12 2.50
N ALA A 256 -13.99 7.16 1.46
CA ALA A 256 -13.82 8.01 0.28
C ALA A 256 -15.07 8.88 0.12
N PHE A 257 -14.86 10.11 -0.36
CA PHE A 257 -15.87 11.15 -0.48
C PHE A 257 -15.73 11.86 -1.83
N GLY A 258 -16.86 12.30 -2.38
CA GLY A 258 -16.89 13.11 -3.60
C GLY A 258 -16.36 12.38 -4.83
N TYR A 259 -15.74 13.16 -5.71
CA TYR A 259 -15.36 12.74 -7.06
C TYR A 259 -13.92 13.16 -7.39
N HIS A 260 -13.34 12.56 -8.44
CA HIS A 260 -11.99 12.89 -8.91
C HIS A 260 -11.88 14.35 -9.36
N THR A 261 -12.96 14.86 -9.96
CA THR A 261 -13.07 16.18 -10.57
C THR A 261 -14.42 16.81 -10.25
N TYR A 262 -14.53 18.13 -10.41
CA TYR A 262 -15.75 18.89 -10.09
C TYR A 262 -16.96 18.57 -10.99
N ASP A 263 -16.75 17.93 -12.14
CA ASP A 263 -17.82 17.44 -13.03
C ASP A 263 -18.59 16.24 -12.46
N SER A 264 -18.11 15.66 -11.35
CA SER A 264 -18.75 14.56 -10.65
C SER A 264 -18.94 13.29 -11.49
N LEU A 265 -18.02 13.01 -12.42
CA LEU A 265 -18.12 11.86 -13.33
C LEU A 265 -17.60 10.54 -12.73
N GLN A 266 -16.53 10.62 -11.91
CA GLN A 266 -15.88 9.44 -11.32
C GLN A 266 -15.79 9.61 -9.81
N ALA A 267 -16.53 8.78 -9.06
CA ALA A 267 -16.50 8.80 -7.60
C ALA A 267 -15.12 8.35 -7.09
N VAL A 268 -14.67 8.94 -6.00
CA VAL A 268 -13.45 8.49 -5.32
C VAL A 268 -13.68 7.10 -4.73
N SER A 269 -12.74 6.20 -4.96
CA SER A 269 -12.64 4.88 -4.35
C SER A 269 -11.51 4.85 -3.32
N THR A 270 -11.62 3.98 -2.31
CA THR A 270 -10.53 3.75 -1.35
C THR A 270 -9.29 3.07 -1.97
N THR A 271 -9.39 2.63 -3.22
CA THR A 271 -8.30 2.03 -3.99
C THR A 271 -7.64 3.00 -4.97
N ASP A 272 -8.11 4.25 -5.05
CA ASP A 272 -7.52 5.24 -5.94
C ASP A 272 -6.10 5.63 -5.48
N ILE A 273 -5.24 5.90 -6.45
CA ILE A 273 -3.85 6.32 -6.21
C ILE A 273 -3.76 7.84 -6.35
N TYR A 274 -3.20 8.50 -5.34
CA TYR A 274 -3.01 9.94 -5.30
C TYR A 274 -1.55 10.34 -5.56
N ASP A 275 -1.33 11.48 -6.22
CA ASP A 275 -0.02 12.13 -6.22
C ASP A 275 0.27 12.67 -4.81
N LEU A 276 1.37 12.18 -4.22
CA LEU A 276 1.77 12.51 -2.86
C LEU A 276 2.51 13.86 -2.75
N ALA A 277 2.86 14.49 -3.86
CA ALA A 277 3.55 15.77 -3.91
C ALA A 277 4.75 15.84 -2.93
N SER A 278 4.74 16.75 -1.96
CA SER A 278 5.85 16.90 -1.02
C SER A 278 5.98 15.77 0.00
N VAL A 279 4.97 14.92 0.19
CA VAL A 279 5.04 13.72 1.04
C VAL A 279 6.05 12.72 0.45
N SER A 280 6.33 12.75 -0.86
CA SER A 280 7.38 11.95 -1.48
C SER A 280 8.73 12.07 -0.78
N LYS A 281 9.07 13.23 -0.19
CA LYS A 281 10.33 13.42 0.53
C LYS A 281 10.50 12.43 1.68
N VAL A 282 9.43 12.27 2.48
CA VAL A 282 9.43 11.44 3.69
C VAL A 282 9.09 9.98 3.40
N THR A 283 8.45 9.69 2.26
CA THR A 283 8.14 8.31 1.87
C THR A 283 9.20 7.66 0.98
N SER A 284 10.07 8.43 0.30
CA SER A 284 11.10 7.87 -0.58
C SER A 284 12.53 8.21 -0.17
N SER A 285 12.92 9.48 -0.28
CA SER A 285 14.32 9.90 -0.19
C SER A 285 14.86 9.87 1.23
N LEU A 286 14.04 10.23 2.22
CA LEU A 286 14.47 10.26 3.61
C LEU A 286 14.70 8.86 4.19
N PRO A 287 13.81 7.85 4.00
CA PRO A 287 14.09 6.48 4.41
C PRO A 287 15.39 5.92 3.82
N ALA A 288 15.65 6.17 2.54
CA ALA A 288 16.89 5.76 1.88
C ALA A 288 18.13 6.38 2.55
N LEU A 289 18.13 7.69 2.80
CA LEU A 289 19.22 8.37 3.48
C LEU A 289 19.39 7.91 4.94
N MET A 290 18.30 7.74 5.69
CA MET A 290 18.34 7.25 7.07
C MET A 290 18.96 5.87 7.16
N ARG A 291 18.60 4.96 6.24
CA ARG A 291 19.20 3.63 6.16
C ARG A 291 20.68 3.68 5.80
N LEU A 292 21.05 4.46 4.78
CA LEU A 292 22.45 4.64 4.38
C LEU A 292 23.30 5.26 5.50
N HIS A 293 22.72 6.19 6.27
CA HIS A 293 23.35 6.75 7.46
C HIS A 293 23.56 5.69 8.55
N GLY A 294 22.52 4.91 8.87
CA GLY A 294 22.62 3.81 9.83
C GLY A 294 23.62 2.71 9.42
N GLN A 295 23.93 2.61 8.13
CA GLN A 295 24.95 1.70 7.58
C GLN A 295 26.37 2.32 7.54
N GLY A 296 26.56 3.57 7.96
CA GLY A 296 27.84 4.29 7.86
C GLY A 296 28.25 4.63 6.41
N LYS A 297 27.31 4.59 5.46
CA LYS A 297 27.55 4.91 4.04
C LYS A 297 27.28 6.38 3.70
N PHE A 298 26.56 7.09 4.57
CA PHE A 298 26.16 8.47 4.37
C PHE A 298 26.30 9.29 5.66
N GLU A 299 27.02 10.40 5.59
CA GLU A 299 27.26 11.29 6.73
C GLU A 299 26.46 12.59 6.60
N LEU A 300 25.69 12.92 7.63
CA LEU A 300 24.83 14.12 7.62
C LEU A 300 25.64 15.42 7.56
N ASP A 301 26.81 15.45 8.18
CA ASP A 301 27.67 16.64 8.24
C ASP A 301 28.68 16.70 7.09
N ALA A 302 28.66 15.73 6.18
CA ALA A 302 29.45 15.79 4.96
C ALA A 302 29.05 16.98 4.08
N PRO A 303 30.01 17.63 3.40
CA PRO A 303 29.71 18.65 2.42
C PRO A 303 29.03 18.03 1.18
N LEU A 304 28.11 18.75 0.54
CA LEU A 304 27.36 18.30 -0.65
C LEU A 304 28.29 17.69 -1.72
N LYS A 305 29.44 18.31 -1.97
CA LYS A 305 30.40 17.86 -2.98
C LYS A 305 30.90 16.42 -2.77
N GLN A 306 30.84 15.89 -1.55
CA GLN A 306 31.31 14.54 -1.22
C GLN A 306 30.48 13.48 -1.92
N TYR A 307 29.14 13.56 -1.83
CA TYR A 307 28.25 12.58 -2.48
C TYR A 307 27.66 13.08 -3.80
N PHE A 308 27.81 14.37 -4.12
CA PHE A 308 27.35 14.93 -5.39
C PHE A 308 28.42 15.85 -6.06
N PRO A 309 29.53 15.28 -6.55
CA PRO A 309 30.69 16.04 -7.04
C PRO A 309 30.38 16.95 -8.24
N GLN A 310 29.30 16.70 -8.98
CA GLN A 310 28.85 17.55 -10.10
C GLN A 310 28.54 19.00 -9.67
N LEU A 311 28.30 19.24 -8.38
CA LEU A 311 28.10 20.57 -7.81
C LEU A 311 29.36 21.14 -7.13
N GLY A 312 30.52 20.48 -7.22
CA GLY A 312 31.81 21.01 -6.74
C GLY A 312 32.21 22.31 -7.45
N HIS A 313 32.88 23.23 -6.78
CA HIS A 313 33.15 24.59 -7.24
C HIS A 313 31.88 25.43 -7.49
N SER A 314 30.82 25.17 -6.74
CA SER A 314 29.65 26.04 -6.66
C SER A 314 29.50 26.59 -5.25
N ASN A 315 28.70 27.64 -5.09
CA ASN A 315 28.31 28.13 -3.77
C ASN A 315 27.44 27.14 -2.96
N LYS A 316 27.23 25.90 -3.44
CA LYS A 316 26.61 24.81 -2.68
C LYS A 316 27.61 23.76 -2.19
N GLU A 317 28.86 23.81 -2.64
CA GLU A 317 29.79 22.68 -2.50
C GLU A 317 30.04 22.27 -1.04
N GLY A 318 30.06 23.25 -0.13
CA GLY A 318 30.30 23.07 1.30
C GLY A 318 29.04 23.01 2.17
N LEU A 319 27.84 23.05 1.58
CA LEU A 319 26.61 22.91 2.37
C LEU A 319 26.50 21.49 2.92
N THR A 320 26.21 21.35 4.21
CA THR A 320 26.04 20.05 4.85
C THR A 320 24.66 19.46 4.57
N TYR A 321 24.55 18.13 4.51
CA TYR A 321 23.25 17.48 4.36
C TYR A 321 22.32 17.76 5.54
N ARG A 322 22.85 17.87 6.76
CA ARG A 322 22.11 18.28 7.96
C ARG A 322 21.39 19.62 7.75
N SER A 323 22.12 20.64 7.32
CA SER A 323 21.54 21.96 7.07
C SER A 323 20.54 21.95 5.91
N MET A 324 20.80 21.18 4.85
CA MET A 324 19.90 21.11 3.70
C MET A 324 18.59 20.36 4.00
N LEU A 325 18.67 19.22 4.71
CA LEU A 325 17.52 18.43 5.15
C LEU A 325 16.67 19.19 6.18
N ALA A 326 17.31 19.98 7.06
CA ALA A 326 16.63 20.86 8.00
C ALA A 326 16.11 22.17 7.39
N HIS A 327 16.20 22.33 6.05
CA HIS A 327 15.79 23.53 5.34
C HIS A 327 16.47 24.83 5.83
N ASN A 328 17.70 24.74 6.32
CA ASN A 328 18.47 25.86 6.88
C ASN A 328 19.80 26.10 6.12
N ALA A 329 19.89 25.67 4.86
CA ALA A 329 21.10 25.76 4.04
C ALA A 329 21.12 26.98 3.10
N ARG A 330 20.25 27.98 3.33
CA ARG A 330 20.08 29.18 2.49
C ARG A 330 19.73 28.85 1.03
N LEU A 331 19.22 27.64 0.76
CA LEU A 331 18.79 27.25 -0.58
C LEU A 331 17.50 28.01 -0.96
N ARG A 332 17.36 28.35 -2.25
CA ARG A 332 16.10 28.92 -2.74
C ARG A 332 14.96 27.90 -2.56
N PRO A 333 13.71 28.35 -2.32
CA PRO A 333 12.61 27.42 -2.07
C PRO A 333 12.33 26.50 -3.27
N TRP A 334 12.31 27.08 -4.47
CA TRP A 334 12.12 26.37 -5.73
C TRP A 334 12.77 27.10 -6.91
N ILE A 335 12.85 26.43 -8.06
CA ILE A 335 13.35 26.99 -9.33
C ILE A 335 12.29 26.70 -10.42
N PRO A 336 11.89 27.70 -11.23
CA PRO A 336 10.93 27.50 -12.32
C PRO A 336 11.57 26.81 -13.53
N TYR A 337 11.84 25.52 -13.43
CA TYR A 337 12.57 24.75 -14.45
C TYR A 337 11.93 24.86 -15.84
N TRP A 338 10.59 24.88 -15.92
CA TRP A 338 9.87 25.02 -17.18
C TRP A 338 10.24 26.29 -17.97
N LYS A 339 10.69 27.38 -17.32
CA LYS A 339 11.19 28.59 -18.03
C LYS A 339 12.49 28.32 -18.78
N GLY A 340 13.33 27.42 -18.26
CA GLY A 340 14.50 26.87 -18.97
C GLY A 340 14.14 26.13 -20.27
N THR A 341 12.88 25.72 -20.37
CA THR A 341 12.03 25.47 -21.54
C THR A 341 12.26 26.21 -22.85
N LEU A 342 12.18 27.53 -22.71
CA LEU A 342 11.60 28.41 -23.71
C LEU A 342 12.69 29.16 -24.48
N ARG A 343 12.44 29.50 -25.75
CA ARG A 343 13.39 30.21 -26.64
C ARG A 343 13.47 31.72 -26.38
N GLY A 344 14.70 32.26 -26.34
CA GLY A 344 15.08 33.66 -26.02
C GLY A 344 15.98 33.85 -24.75
N ASN A 345 15.96 35.04 -24.11
CA ASN A 345 16.75 35.56 -22.94
C ASN A 345 16.37 35.22 -21.44
N ALA A 346 15.19 35.51 -20.85
CA ALA A 346 14.62 34.91 -19.60
C ALA A 346 14.86 33.40 -19.38
N ARG A 347 15.93 33.04 -18.68
CA ARG A 347 16.12 31.66 -18.20
C ARG A 347 15.93 31.58 -16.70
N TYR A 348 16.73 32.33 -15.94
CA TYR A 348 16.59 32.42 -14.49
C TYR A 348 17.09 33.79 -14.01
N PRO A 349 16.54 34.34 -12.91
CA PRO A 349 16.82 35.71 -12.45
C PRO A 349 18.29 35.99 -12.12
N TRP A 350 19.09 34.94 -11.92
CA TRP A 350 20.52 35.03 -11.60
C TRP A 350 21.45 34.90 -12.81
N ARG A 351 20.94 34.94 -14.05
CA ARG A 351 21.81 35.01 -15.24
C ARG A 351 22.04 36.46 -15.64
N LYS A 352 23.28 36.75 -16.05
CA LYS A 352 23.64 38.03 -16.69
C LYS A 352 22.75 38.25 -17.93
N GLY A 353 22.15 39.44 -18.05
CA GLY A 353 21.16 39.76 -19.09
C GLY A 353 19.74 39.23 -18.77
N TRP A 354 19.42 39.06 -17.49
CA TRP A 354 18.04 38.82 -17.07
C TRP A 354 17.17 39.99 -17.49
N ASP A 355 16.10 39.66 -18.20
CA ASP A 355 15.17 40.59 -18.79
C ASP A 355 13.81 40.29 -18.14
N ASN A 356 13.29 41.27 -17.40
CA ASN A 356 11.99 41.19 -16.73
C ASN A 356 10.82 41.23 -17.73
N GLU A 357 11.08 41.66 -18.97
CA GLU A 357 10.08 41.89 -20.01
C GLU A 357 10.05 40.79 -21.06
N ARG A 358 11.02 39.86 -21.07
CA ARG A 358 11.09 38.88 -22.17
C ARG A 358 9.82 38.01 -22.25
N ILE A 359 9.06 38.42 -23.24
CA ILE A 359 7.95 37.80 -23.93
C ILE A 359 8.45 36.48 -24.53
N ASN A 360 8.11 35.37 -23.91
CA ASN A 360 8.28 34.04 -24.50
C ASN A 360 7.60 34.01 -25.88
N ASP A 361 8.25 33.53 -26.95
CA ASP A 361 7.60 33.33 -28.26
C ASP A 361 6.77 32.04 -28.34
N TYR A 362 6.47 31.45 -27.18
CA TYR A 362 5.83 30.16 -26.95
C TYR A 362 6.48 28.98 -27.68
N ARG A 363 7.75 29.13 -28.10
CA ARG A 363 8.52 28.04 -28.72
C ARG A 363 9.48 27.39 -27.75
N PHE A 364 9.51 26.06 -27.77
CA PHE A 364 10.48 25.27 -27.01
C PHE A 364 11.88 25.32 -27.64
N ARG A 365 12.88 25.20 -26.77
CA ARG A 365 14.27 24.99 -27.19
C ARG A 365 14.39 23.63 -27.87
N TRP A 366 15.21 23.57 -28.91
CA TRP A 366 15.32 22.40 -29.77
C TRP A 366 15.65 21.07 -29.03
N CYS A 367 16.38 21.12 -27.92
CA CYS A 367 16.70 19.96 -27.07
C CYS A 367 15.93 19.97 -25.73
N THR A 368 14.64 20.33 -25.75
CA THR A 368 13.78 20.28 -24.55
C THR A 368 12.60 19.36 -24.78
N PHE A 369 11.62 19.77 -25.59
CA PHE A 369 10.43 18.96 -25.90
C PHE A 369 10.31 18.59 -27.37
N LYS A 370 9.65 17.47 -27.61
CA LYS A 370 9.12 17.03 -28.92
C LYS A 370 7.69 16.54 -28.76
N THR A 371 6.94 16.57 -29.86
CA THR A 371 5.55 16.08 -29.92
C THR A 371 5.47 14.56 -29.94
N ASP A 372 6.56 13.88 -30.31
CA ASP A 372 6.62 12.43 -30.42
C ASP A 372 7.85 11.87 -29.67
N SER A 373 7.71 10.63 -29.25
CA SER A 373 8.73 9.86 -28.54
C SER A 373 9.90 9.52 -29.47
N SER A 374 11.10 9.40 -28.90
CA SER A 374 12.26 8.86 -29.61
C SER A 374 13.37 8.51 -28.62
N ALA A 375 14.43 7.85 -29.09
CA ALA A 375 15.62 7.59 -28.26
C ALA A 375 16.26 8.86 -27.65
N ARG A 376 16.00 10.05 -28.20
CA ARG A 376 16.44 11.34 -27.65
C ARG A 376 15.42 11.97 -26.70
N PHE A 377 14.14 11.65 -26.85
CA PHE A 377 13.02 12.17 -26.08
C PHE A 377 12.16 11.02 -25.52
N PRO A 378 12.69 10.20 -24.59
CA PRO A 378 11.99 9.01 -24.09
C PRO A 378 11.08 9.30 -22.87
N ILE A 379 11.12 10.51 -22.33
CA ILE A 379 10.42 10.85 -21.09
C ILE A 379 9.04 11.42 -21.44
N TYR A 380 7.98 10.66 -21.23
CA TYR A 380 6.60 11.14 -21.36
C TYR A 380 6.31 12.29 -20.37
N VAL A 381 5.62 13.32 -20.83
CA VAL A 381 5.14 14.43 -19.97
C VAL A 381 3.65 14.64 -20.16
N THR A 382 3.18 14.67 -21.41
CA THR A 382 1.76 14.68 -21.79
C THR A 382 1.64 13.96 -23.14
N ASP A 383 0.42 13.71 -23.60
CA ASP A 383 0.15 13.11 -24.93
C ASP A 383 0.75 13.91 -26.09
N GLN A 384 1.13 15.17 -25.86
CA GLN A 384 1.73 16.05 -26.87
C GLN A 384 3.17 16.44 -26.56
N LEU A 385 3.76 15.97 -25.46
CA LEU A 385 5.09 16.42 -25.01
C LEU A 385 5.94 15.28 -24.46
N TRP A 386 7.10 15.11 -25.08
CA TRP A 386 8.18 14.21 -24.70
C TRP A 386 9.44 14.99 -24.39
N LEU A 387 10.02 14.76 -23.22
CA LEU A 387 11.17 15.49 -22.70
C LEU A 387 12.49 14.82 -23.10
N HIS A 388 13.46 15.66 -23.47
CA HIS A 388 14.79 15.22 -23.85
C HIS A 388 15.49 14.48 -22.71
N ARG A 389 16.09 13.31 -22.99
CA ARG A 389 16.73 12.42 -21.99
C ARG A 389 17.75 13.10 -21.05
N ASN A 390 18.39 14.17 -21.53
CA ASN A 390 19.39 14.92 -20.76
C ASN A 390 18.83 16.13 -20.00
N TYR A 391 17.51 16.31 -19.90
CA TYR A 391 16.94 17.50 -19.26
C TYR A 391 17.22 17.57 -17.75
N LYS A 392 17.36 16.42 -17.07
CA LYS A 392 17.85 16.30 -15.68
C LYS A 392 19.15 17.09 -15.46
N LYS A 393 20.08 17.09 -16.43
CA LYS A 393 21.32 17.88 -16.36
C LYS A 393 21.07 19.40 -16.37
N GLN A 394 19.98 19.87 -16.99
CA GLN A 394 19.60 21.28 -16.95
C GLN A 394 19.04 21.69 -15.59
N ILE A 395 18.30 20.81 -14.92
CA ILE A 395 17.85 20.99 -13.53
C ILE A 395 19.07 21.15 -12.62
N TYR A 396 20.04 20.25 -12.71
CA TYR A 396 21.27 20.31 -11.90
C TYR A 396 22.10 21.55 -12.17
N LYS A 397 22.22 21.95 -13.44
CA LYS A 397 22.87 23.21 -13.81
C LYS A 397 22.14 24.43 -13.25
N ALA A 398 20.82 24.41 -13.18
CA ALA A 398 20.04 25.49 -12.60
C ALA A 398 20.23 25.57 -11.09
N ILE A 399 20.18 24.44 -10.39
CA ILE A 399 20.49 24.34 -8.95
C ILE A 399 21.90 24.86 -8.69
N ARG A 400 22.91 24.31 -9.37
CA ARG A 400 24.32 24.70 -9.24
C ARG A 400 24.54 26.21 -9.37
N LYS A 401 23.86 26.86 -10.32
CA LYS A 401 24.03 28.30 -10.61
C LYS A 401 23.17 29.22 -9.76
N SER A 402 22.17 28.69 -9.06
CA SER A 402 21.28 29.53 -8.25
C SER A 402 22.05 30.20 -7.11
N PRO A 403 21.75 31.48 -6.79
CA PRO A 403 22.32 32.12 -5.62
C PRO A 403 21.80 31.43 -4.35
N LEU A 404 22.56 31.53 -3.26
CA LEU A 404 22.01 31.28 -1.93
C LEU A 404 21.19 32.51 -1.51
N ASN A 405 20.21 32.32 -0.64
CA ASN A 405 19.53 33.43 0.02
C ASN A 405 20.54 34.19 0.88
N GLU A 406 20.36 35.50 0.99
CA GLU A 406 21.27 36.39 1.73
C GLU A 406 21.29 35.99 3.21
N GLU A 407 20.10 35.93 3.82
CA GLU A 407 19.94 35.62 5.23
C GLU A 407 20.01 34.10 5.55
N PRO A 408 20.68 33.72 6.65
CA PRO A 408 20.51 32.40 7.26
C PRO A 408 19.09 32.26 7.85
N GLY A 409 18.56 31.05 7.88
CA GLY A 409 17.22 30.78 8.42
C GLY A 409 16.47 29.68 7.69
N TYR A 410 15.33 29.29 8.26
CA TYR A 410 14.47 28.26 7.70
C TYR A 410 13.82 28.75 6.39
N VAL A 411 14.11 28.06 5.29
CA VAL A 411 13.46 28.22 3.99
C VAL A 411 13.17 26.84 3.43
N TYR A 412 11.88 26.49 3.35
CA TYR A 412 11.42 25.23 2.77
C TYR A 412 11.90 25.10 1.32
N SER A 413 12.89 24.23 1.10
CA SER A 413 13.57 24.08 -0.19
C SER A 413 13.49 22.66 -0.72
N GLY A 414 12.96 22.52 -1.93
CA GLY A 414 12.92 21.25 -2.65
C GLY A 414 14.22 20.88 -3.36
N LEU A 415 15.24 21.75 -3.38
CA LEU A 415 16.37 21.60 -4.30
C LEU A 415 17.23 20.37 -4.02
N LEU A 416 17.45 20.03 -2.75
CA LEU A 416 18.20 18.82 -2.37
C LEU A 416 17.53 17.56 -2.93
N PHE A 417 16.20 17.49 -2.89
CA PHE A 417 15.42 16.30 -3.25
C PHE A 417 15.49 15.94 -4.74
N TYR A 418 15.91 16.86 -5.61
CA TYR A 418 16.24 16.54 -7.00
C TYR A 418 17.57 15.79 -7.15
N LEU A 419 18.46 15.90 -6.16
CA LEU A 419 19.80 15.30 -6.18
C LEU A 419 19.82 13.92 -5.50
N LEU A 420 18.96 13.72 -4.50
CA LEU A 420 18.96 12.52 -3.67
C LEU A 420 18.83 11.20 -4.44
N PRO A 421 18.01 11.07 -5.49
CA PRO A 421 17.95 9.82 -6.25
C PRO A 421 19.32 9.39 -6.79
N GLU A 422 20.08 10.30 -7.40
CA GLU A 422 21.39 9.99 -7.97
C GLU A 422 22.47 9.78 -6.90
N ILE A 423 22.33 10.43 -5.74
CA ILE A 423 23.19 10.17 -4.58
C ILE A 423 22.96 8.76 -4.05
N VAL A 424 21.69 8.35 -3.89
CA VAL A 424 21.33 7.00 -3.43
C VAL A 424 21.80 5.95 -4.42
N GLU A 425 21.59 6.16 -5.72
CA GLU A 425 22.11 5.27 -6.78
C GLU A 425 23.63 5.14 -6.71
N GLY A 426 24.36 6.25 -6.53
CA GLY A 426 25.81 6.24 -6.42
C GLY A 426 26.33 5.51 -5.17
N LEU A 427 25.59 5.54 -4.06
CA LEU A 427 25.96 4.89 -2.80
C LEU A 427 25.56 3.42 -2.72
N THR A 428 24.53 3.02 -3.45
CA THR A 428 23.96 1.65 -3.42
C THR A 428 24.41 0.82 -4.61
N GLY A 429 24.66 1.44 -5.77
CA GLY A 429 24.84 0.75 -7.04
C GLY A 429 23.54 0.24 -7.66
N GLU A 430 22.39 0.62 -7.09
CA GLU A 430 21.06 0.19 -7.53
C GLU A 430 20.25 1.36 -8.09
N GLU A 431 19.38 1.09 -9.07
CA GLU A 431 18.42 2.09 -9.54
C GLU A 431 17.48 2.53 -8.40
N TYR A 432 17.21 3.84 -8.31
CA TYR A 432 16.56 4.44 -7.14
C TYR A 432 15.16 3.87 -6.85
N GLU A 433 14.30 3.76 -7.86
CA GLU A 433 12.94 3.25 -7.68
C GLU A 433 12.95 1.77 -7.27
N ARG A 434 13.83 0.95 -7.87
CA ARG A 434 14.03 -0.45 -7.50
C ARG A 434 14.53 -0.58 -6.06
N TYR A 435 15.55 0.19 -5.68
CA TYR A 435 16.08 0.19 -4.32
C TYR A 435 14.97 0.45 -3.29
N LEU A 436 14.10 1.43 -3.55
CA LEU A 436 12.98 1.74 -2.66
C LEU A 436 11.96 0.60 -2.58
N LYS A 437 11.58 0.03 -3.73
CA LYS A 437 10.62 -1.08 -3.80
C LYS A 437 11.11 -2.31 -3.03
N GLU A 438 12.35 -2.72 -3.28
CA GLU A 438 12.94 -3.93 -2.70
C GLU A 438 13.35 -3.73 -1.24
N THR A 439 13.78 -2.54 -0.85
CA THR A 439 14.28 -2.29 0.51
C THR A 439 13.18 -1.91 1.49
N PHE A 440 12.14 -1.20 1.04
CA PHE A 440 11.13 -0.62 1.92
C PHE A 440 9.71 -0.99 1.50
N TYR A 441 9.29 -0.68 0.27
CA TYR A 441 7.86 -0.68 -0.05
C TYR A 441 7.25 -2.08 -0.05
N HIS A 442 7.81 -3.02 -0.81
CA HIS A 442 7.26 -4.37 -0.89
C HIS A 442 7.41 -5.15 0.43
N PRO A 443 8.55 -5.08 1.16
CA PRO A 443 8.64 -5.72 2.48
C PRO A 443 7.60 -5.21 3.49
N LEU A 444 7.23 -3.92 3.41
CA LEU A 444 6.18 -3.32 4.23
C LEU A 444 4.75 -3.64 3.76
N GLY A 445 4.57 -4.19 2.55
CA GLY A 445 3.26 -4.37 1.93
C GLY A 445 2.71 -3.12 1.23
N ALA A 446 3.52 -2.08 1.03
CA ALA A 446 3.13 -0.82 0.40
C ALA A 446 3.21 -0.88 -1.14
N TYR A 447 2.55 -1.86 -1.76
CA TYR A 447 2.64 -2.11 -3.22
C TYR A 447 2.07 -1.00 -4.11
N THR A 448 1.21 -0.15 -3.57
CA THR A 448 0.62 0.99 -4.29
C THR A 448 1.43 2.28 -4.12
N LEU A 449 2.46 2.28 -3.27
CA LEU A 449 3.42 3.39 -3.16
C LEU A 449 4.48 3.22 -4.25
N THR A 450 4.38 4.01 -5.32
CA THR A 450 5.28 3.88 -6.47
C THR A 450 5.53 5.24 -7.15
N TYR A 451 6.56 5.28 -7.99
CA TYR A 451 6.76 6.34 -8.98
C TYR A 451 6.12 5.92 -10.30
N ASN A 452 5.61 6.89 -11.06
CA ASN A 452 5.07 6.69 -12.40
C ASN A 452 4.00 5.56 -12.46
N PRO A 453 2.86 5.68 -11.76
CA PRO A 453 1.87 4.60 -11.63
C PRO A 453 1.22 4.13 -12.95
N LEU A 454 1.46 4.84 -14.06
CA LEU A 454 1.00 4.47 -15.41
C LEU A 454 2.02 3.61 -16.18
N ARG A 455 3.23 3.39 -15.65
CA ARG A 455 4.25 2.48 -16.19
C ARG A 455 4.17 1.14 -15.49
#